data_AF-A0A837KJP1-F1
#
_entry.id   AF-A0A837KJP1-F1
#
_cell.length_a   1.000
_cell.length_b   1.000
_cell.length_c   1.000
_cell.angle_alpha   90.00
_cell.angle_beta   90.00
_cell.angle_gamma   90.00
#
_symmetry.space_group_name_H-M   'P 1'
#
loop_
_entity.id
_entity.type
_entity.pdbx_description
1 polymer ?
#
loop_
_entity_poly.entity_id
_entity_poly.type
_entity_poly.pdbx_seq_one_letter_code
_entity_poly.pdbx_strand_id
1 'polypeptide(L)'
;MNSSELRFWINKNEVEKRTIQGFRDVVDNFIKDNPSRIIEYFGENFDMNLLMISMYKVSFTIGNWPESDFNYITSFARIEYKNKDMGVYKLVFNLDGEIEDDYWVSDDN
;
A
#
# COMPACT_ATOMS: atom_id res chain seq x y z
N MET A 1 13.90 0.06 16.93
CA MET A 1 13.28 1.33 16.52
C MET A 1 12.12 1.64 17.44
N ASN A 2 12.10 2.82 18.07
CA ASN A 2 10.94 3.31 18.82
C ASN A 2 9.97 4.10 17.90
N SER A 3 8.80 4.48 18.43
CA SER A 3 7.76 5.16 17.64
C SER A 3 8.19 6.53 17.08
N SER A 4 9.04 7.28 17.80
CA SER A 4 9.55 8.57 17.34
C SER A 4 10.53 8.41 16.17
N GLU A 5 11.43 7.44 16.26
CA GLU A 5 12.36 7.09 15.17
C GLU A 5 11.61 6.62 13.93
N LEU A 6 10.60 5.76 14.11
CA LEU A 6 9.75 5.29 13.01
C LEU A 6 9.00 6.45 12.35
N ARG A 7 8.42 7.36 13.15
CA ARG A 7 7.72 8.54 12.61
C ARG A 7 8.65 9.47 11.84
N PHE A 8 9.87 9.69 12.32
CA PHE A 8 10.86 10.48 11.59
C PHE A 8 11.21 9.82 10.26
N TRP A 9 11.47 8.51 10.27
CA TRP A 9 11.79 7.75 9.07
C TRP A 9 10.65 7.79 8.04
N ILE A 10 9.40 7.65 8.49
CA ILE A 10 8.20 7.75 7.64
C ILE A 10 8.13 9.09 6.91
N ASN A 11 8.35 10.19 7.64
CA ASN A 11 8.30 11.53 7.06
C ASN A 11 9.46 11.77 6.10
N LYS A 12 10.68 11.35 6.47
CA LYS A 12 11.87 11.51 5.64
C LYS A 12 11.72 10.80 4.30
N ASN A 13 11.09 9.62 4.28
CA ASN A 13 10.94 8.79 3.09
C ASN A 13 9.62 9.01 2.33
N GLU A 14 8.84 10.02 2.71
CA GLU A 14 7.53 10.34 2.12
C GLU A 14 6.59 9.12 2.01
N VAL A 15 6.58 8.25 3.03
CA VAL A 15 5.92 6.93 2.97
C VAL A 15 4.44 7.03 2.61
N GLU A 16 3.70 7.97 3.22
CA GLU A 16 2.27 8.13 2.95
C GLU A 16 2.00 8.44 1.47
N LYS A 17 2.72 9.42 0.91
CA LYS A 17 2.63 9.80 -0.50
C LYS A 17 2.97 8.64 -1.42
N ARG A 18 4.04 7.89 -1.11
CA ARG A 18 4.47 6.73 -1.90
C ARG A 18 3.49 5.57 -1.81
N THR A 19 2.85 5.37 -0.67
CA THR A 19 1.81 4.35 -0.49
C THR A 19 0.58 4.66 -1.33
N ILE A 20 0.14 5.92 -1.31
CA ILE A 20 -1.00 6.37 -2.12
C ILE A 20 -0.68 6.25 -3.61
N GLN A 21 0.50 6.69 -4.03
CA GLN A 21 0.92 6.59 -5.43
C GLN A 21 1.07 5.13 -5.87
N GLY A 22 1.67 4.27 -5.06
CA GLY A 22 1.86 2.85 -5.38
C GLY A 22 0.55 2.15 -5.72
N PHE A 23 -0.52 2.39 -4.94
CA PHE A 23 -1.82 1.80 -5.28
C PHE A 23 -2.44 2.39 -6.56
N ARG A 24 -2.22 3.68 -6.85
CA ARG A 24 -2.63 4.26 -8.14
C ARG A 24 -1.91 3.59 -9.30
N ASP A 25 -0.61 3.34 -9.16
CA ASP A 25 0.19 2.64 -10.17
C ASP A 25 -0.31 1.20 -10.39
N VAL A 26 -0.71 0.49 -9.33
CA VAL A 26 -1.37 -0.83 -9.44
C VAL A 26 -2.63 -0.75 -10.28
N VAL A 27 -3.50 0.23 -10.03
CA VAL A 27 -4.74 0.43 -10.78
C VAL A 27 -4.45 0.81 -12.24
N ASP A 28 -3.50 1.70 -12.49
CA ASP A 28 -3.08 2.09 -13.85
C ASP A 28 -2.53 0.89 -14.64
N ASN A 29 -1.75 0.02 -13.98
CA ASN A 29 -1.28 -1.22 -14.57
C ASN A 29 -2.44 -2.17 -14.91
N PHE A 30 -3.46 -2.30 -14.06
CA PHE A 30 -4.66 -3.06 -14.41
C PHE A 30 -5.41 -2.45 -15.59
N ILE A 31 -5.58 -1.13 -15.66
CA ILE A 31 -6.23 -0.47 -16.80
C ILE A 31 -5.50 -0.82 -18.11
N LYS A 32 -4.17 -0.80 -18.08
CA LYS A 32 -3.33 -1.00 -19.26
C LYS A 32 -3.23 -2.47 -19.67
N ASP A 33 -2.96 -3.36 -18.72
CA ASP A 33 -2.54 -4.74 -19.00
C ASP A 33 -3.68 -5.76 -18.79
N ASN A 34 -4.68 -5.44 -17.96
CA ASN A 34 -5.79 -6.34 -17.65
C ASN A 34 -7.08 -5.57 -17.27
N PRO A 35 -7.70 -4.84 -18.22
CA PRO A 35 -8.86 -3.99 -17.94
C PRO A 35 -10.06 -4.75 -17.39
N SER A 36 -10.17 -6.06 -17.65
CA SER A 36 -11.21 -6.90 -17.04
C SER A 36 -11.11 -6.94 -15.51
N ARG A 37 -9.91 -6.85 -14.92
CA ARG A 37 -9.76 -6.77 -13.45
C ARG A 37 -10.33 -5.47 -12.87
N ILE A 38 -10.24 -4.36 -13.60
CA ILE A 38 -10.86 -3.11 -13.16
C ILE A 38 -12.38 -3.27 -13.05
N ILE A 39 -12.99 -3.94 -14.04
CA ILE A 39 -14.43 -4.20 -14.03
C ILE A 39 -14.78 -5.20 -12.91
N GLU A 40 -13.97 -6.24 -12.70
CA GLU A 40 -14.17 -7.23 -11.64
C GLU A 40 -14.17 -6.59 -10.25
N TYR A 41 -13.17 -5.76 -9.94
CA TYR A 41 -13.05 -5.15 -8.62
C TYR A 41 -13.92 -3.91 -8.45
N PHE A 42 -13.89 -2.98 -9.40
CA PHE A 42 -14.50 -1.66 -9.25
C PHE A 42 -15.81 -1.48 -10.03
N GLY A 43 -16.20 -2.47 -10.83
CA GLY A 43 -17.39 -2.43 -11.66
C GLY A 43 -17.21 -1.65 -12.97
N GLU A 44 -18.25 -1.67 -13.79
CA GLU A 44 -18.31 -0.88 -15.02
C GLU A 44 -18.27 0.63 -14.72
N ASN A 45 -17.68 1.39 -15.64
CA ASN A 45 -17.48 2.84 -15.51
C ASN A 45 -16.64 3.22 -14.28
N PHE A 46 -15.48 2.56 -14.16
CA PHE A 46 -14.47 2.94 -13.18
C PHE A 46 -14.03 4.40 -13.39
N ASP A 47 -14.00 5.17 -12.29
CA ASP A 47 -13.48 6.53 -12.24
C ASP A 47 -12.44 6.65 -11.13
N MET A 48 -11.17 6.81 -11.52
CA MET A 48 -10.03 6.97 -10.62
C MET A 48 -10.21 8.10 -9.60
N ASN A 49 -11.03 9.12 -9.89
CA ASN A 49 -11.26 10.24 -8.98
C ASN A 49 -12.15 9.86 -7.78
N LEU A 50 -12.91 8.77 -7.90
CA LEU A 50 -13.74 8.24 -6.82
C LEU A 50 -12.99 7.22 -5.94
N LEU A 51 -11.73 6.94 -6.28
CA LEU A 51 -10.85 6.07 -5.50
C LEU A 51 -10.24 6.84 -4.34
N MET A 52 -10.58 6.43 -3.12
CA MET A 52 -10.05 6.96 -1.89
C MET A 52 -9.01 6.00 -1.32
N ILE A 53 -7.85 6.54 -0.96
CA ILE A 53 -6.71 5.78 -0.45
C ILE A 53 -6.24 6.48 0.82
N SER A 54 -6.30 5.80 1.96
CA SER A 54 -5.94 6.40 3.25
C SER A 54 -4.98 5.52 4.05
N MET A 55 -3.77 6.03 4.30
CA MET A 55 -2.82 5.35 5.17
C MET A 55 -3.31 5.44 6.62
N TYR A 56 -3.39 4.30 7.31
CA TYR A 56 -3.93 4.24 8.68
C TYR A 56 -3.02 3.51 9.67
N LYS A 57 -2.01 2.79 9.18
CA LYS A 57 -1.11 1.99 10.00
C LYS A 57 0.26 1.88 9.34
N VAL A 58 1.26 1.71 10.19
CA VAL A 58 2.64 1.41 9.81
C VAL A 58 3.22 0.42 10.81
N SER A 59 4.08 -0.49 10.36
CA SER A 59 4.79 -1.45 11.21
C SER A 59 6.28 -1.49 10.87
N PHE A 60 7.11 -1.63 11.89
CA PHE A 60 8.49 -2.08 11.75
C PHE A 60 8.54 -3.57 12.10
N THR A 61 9.14 -4.38 11.25
CA THR A 61 9.15 -5.84 11.38
C THR A 61 10.58 -6.37 11.32
N ILE A 62 10.91 -7.24 12.28
CA ILE A 62 12.08 -8.11 12.20
C ILE A 62 11.68 -9.33 11.38
N GLY A 63 12.21 -9.44 10.17
CA GLY A 63 11.82 -10.44 9.19
C GLY A 63 12.48 -11.81 9.39
N ASN A 64 13.61 -11.87 10.09
CA ASN A 64 14.26 -13.12 10.46
C ASN A 64 14.84 -13.08 11.89
N TRP A 65 14.75 -14.21 12.60
CA TRP A 65 15.24 -14.36 13.97
C TRP A 65 16.01 -15.67 14.10
N PRO A 66 17.17 -15.68 14.78
CA PRO A 66 17.74 -14.61 15.60
C PRO A 66 18.62 -13.60 14.86
N GLU A 67 18.98 -13.84 13.60
CA GLU A 67 19.99 -13.06 12.86
C GLU A 67 19.60 -11.57 12.75
N SER A 68 18.30 -11.28 12.58
CA SER A 68 17.74 -9.91 12.56
C SER A 68 18.42 -8.96 11.55
N ASP A 69 18.99 -9.50 10.48
CA ASP A 69 19.62 -8.75 9.38
C ASP A 69 18.66 -8.46 8.22
N PHE A 70 17.48 -9.11 8.21
CA PHE A 70 16.38 -8.79 7.32
C PHE A 70 15.26 -8.09 8.11
N ASN A 71 15.16 -6.77 7.94
CA ASN A 71 14.15 -5.94 8.59
C ASN A 71 13.47 -5.04 7.56
N TYR A 72 12.19 -4.77 7.77
CA TYR A 72 11.42 -3.96 6.84
C TYR A 72 10.35 -3.12 7.55
N ILE A 73 9.89 -2.08 6.86
CA ILE A 73 8.79 -1.24 7.28
C ILE A 73 7.63 -1.46 6.31
N THR A 74 6.43 -1.69 6.84
CA THR A 74 5.23 -1.86 6.03
C THR A 74 4.25 -0.73 6.34
N SER A 75 3.82 -0.03 5.31
CA SER A 75 2.70 0.90 5.37
C SER A 75 1.40 0.19 4.98
N PHE A 76 0.28 0.62 5.53
CA PHE A 76 -1.03 0.05 5.25
C PHE A 76 -2.01 1.16 4.90
N ALA A 77 -2.64 1.04 3.73
CA ALA A 77 -3.69 1.93 3.27
C ALA A 77 -5.01 1.18 3.08
N ARG A 78 -6.11 1.79 3.54
CA ARG A 78 -7.46 1.34 3.18
C ARG A 78 -7.79 1.87 1.80
N ILE A 79 -8.39 1.02 0.99
CA ILE A 79 -8.85 1.36 -0.34
C ILE A 79 -10.37 1.42 -0.28
N GLU A 80 -10.93 2.56 -0.64
CA GLU A 80 -12.38 2.76 -0.69
C GLU A 80 -12.77 3.24 -2.09
N TYR A 81 -13.87 2.71 -2.62
CA TYR A 81 -14.41 3.13 -3.91
C TYR A 81 -15.92 3.23 -3.85
N LYS A 82 -16.48 4.40 -4.16
CA LYS A 82 -17.93 4.67 -4.04
C LYS A 82 -18.49 4.26 -2.67
N ASN A 83 -17.77 4.59 -1.59
CA ASN A 83 -18.08 4.24 -0.19
C ASN A 83 -18.13 2.73 0.12
N LYS A 84 -17.51 1.88 -0.71
CA LYS A 84 -17.30 0.46 -0.43
C LYS A 84 -15.84 0.25 -0.04
N ASP A 85 -15.62 -0.57 0.98
CA ASP A 85 -14.29 -1.07 1.31
C ASP A 85 -13.85 -2.02 0.18
N MET A 86 -12.66 -1.75 -0.36
CA MET A 86 -12.02 -2.52 -1.42
C MET A 86 -10.80 -3.27 -0.87
N GLY A 87 -10.62 -3.30 0.44
CA GLY A 87 -9.55 -4.00 1.13
C GLY A 87 -8.34 -3.13 1.44
N VAL A 88 -7.21 -3.79 1.66
CA VAL A 88 -6.01 -3.15 2.22
C VAL A 88 -4.82 -3.30 1.27
N TYR A 89 -4.24 -2.15 0.92
CA TYR A 89 -2.95 -2.07 0.25
C TYR A 89 -1.81 -1.99 1.26
N LYS A 90 -0.74 -2.73 0.99
CA LYS A 90 0.48 -2.76 1.78
C LYS A 90 1.66 -2.43 0.88
N LEU A 91 2.49 -1.48 1.30
CA LEU A 91 3.74 -1.16 0.62
C LEU A 91 4.89 -1.43 1.59
N VAL A 92 5.82 -2.27 1.16
CA VAL A 92 6.94 -2.79 1.95
C VAL A 92 8.23 -2.07 1.54
N PHE A 93 8.93 -1.57 2.55
CA PHE A 93 10.18 -0.86 2.38
C PHE A 93 11.31 -1.55 3.13
N ASN A 94 12.50 -1.55 2.57
CA ASN A 94 13.71 -1.78 3.35
C ASN A 94 14.03 -0.56 4.24
N LEU A 95 15.04 -0.66 5.11
CA LEU A 95 15.37 0.42 6.06
C LEU A 95 16.04 1.63 5.40
N ASP A 96 16.53 1.51 4.17
CA ASP A 96 17.06 2.61 3.37
C ASP A 96 15.94 3.40 2.68
N GLY A 97 14.70 2.90 2.71
CA GLY A 97 13.53 3.56 2.15
C GLY A 97 13.23 3.14 0.72
N GLU A 98 13.89 2.13 0.19
CA GLU A 98 13.54 1.58 -1.12
C GLU A 98 12.31 0.67 -0.99
N ILE A 99 11.47 0.64 -2.02
CA ILE A 99 10.31 -0.26 -2.09
C ILE A 99 10.84 -1.63 -2.48
N GLU A 100 10.59 -2.62 -1.65
CA GLU A 100 10.95 -4.01 -1.92
C GLU A 100 9.78 -4.76 -2.56
N ASP A 101 8.56 -4.45 -2.12
CA ASP A 101 7.38 -5.21 -2.52
C ASP A 101 6.09 -4.44 -2.23
N ASP A 102 5.01 -4.87 -2.88
CA ASP A 102 3.67 -4.34 -2.64
C ASP A 102 2.57 -5.41 -2.80
N TYR A 103 1.52 -5.27 -2.01
CA TYR A 103 0.44 -6.24 -1.95
C TYR A 103 -0.90 -5.55 -1.75
N TRP A 104 -1.87 -5.90 -2.58
CA TRP A 104 -3.26 -5.55 -2.34
C TRP A 104 -4.06 -6.82 -2.02
N VAL A 105 -4.76 -6.79 -0.89
CA VAL A 105 -5.72 -7.83 -0.51
C VAL A 105 -7.09 -7.20 -0.59
N SER A 106 -7.90 -7.63 -1.56
CA SER A 106 -9.31 -7.23 -1.66
C SER A 106 -10.10 -7.85 -0.52
N ASP A 107 -11.09 -7.10 -0.03
CA ASP A 107 -12.14 -7.67 0.82
C ASP A 107 -13.14 -8.37 -0.11
N ASP A 108 -12.84 -9.61 -0.47
CA ASP A 108 -13.77 -10.48 -1.18
C ASP A 108 -14.97 -10.75 -0.26
N ASN A 109 -16.18 -10.38 -0.70
CA ASN A 109 -17.44 -10.89 -0.12
C ASN A 109 -17.79 -12.24 -0.73
#